data_AF-A0A382BMA6-F1
#
_entry.id   AF-A0A382BMA6-F1
#
_cell.length_a   1.000
_cell.length_b   1.000
_cell.length_c   1.000
_cell.angle_alpha   90.00
_cell.angle_beta   90.00
_cell.angle_gamma   90.00
#
_symmetry.space_group_name_H-M   'P 1'
#
loop_
_entity.id
_entity.type
_entity.pdbx_description
1 polymer ?
#
loop_
_entity_poly.entity_id
_entity_poly.type
_entity_poly.pdbx_seq_one_letter_code
_entity_poly.pdbx_strand_id
1 'polypeptide(L)' 'MFCICHSSRYDPTVIEKNRNRNRTNGTEFDFIGVKRTGGPAPMGMPLIPFEVNGGIIEALDDFKDWYTFCE' A
#
# COMPACT_ATOMS: atom_id res chain seq x y z
N MET A 1 3.85 -5.35 -11.06
CA MET A 1 2.54 -5.84 -10.55
C MET A 1 1.40 -5.12 -11.27
N PHE A 2 0.24 -5.76 -11.44
CA PHE A 2 -0.89 -5.23 -12.22
C PHE A 2 -2.21 -5.39 -11.45
N CYS A 3 -3.00 -4.32 -11.36
CA CYS A 3 -4.36 -4.33 -10.80
C CYS A 3 -5.37 -4.57 -11.93
N ILE A 4 -6.15 -5.65 -11.81
CA ILE A 4 -7.10 -6.06 -12.85
C ILE A 4 -8.33 -5.15 -12.95
N CYS A 5 -8.73 -4.47 -11.88
CA CYS A 5 -9.97 -3.68 -11.85
C CYS A 5 -9.90 -2.50 -12.82
N HIS A 6 -8.81 -1.74 -12.73
CA HIS A 6 -8.67 -0.47 -13.45
C HIS A 6 -7.33 -0.33 -14.17
N SER A 7 -6.61 -1.45 -14.36
CA SER A 7 -5.35 -1.53 -15.10
C SER A 7 -4.19 -0.70 -14.51
N SER A 8 -4.20 -0.42 -13.20
CA SER A 8 -3.06 0.21 -12.51
C SER A 8 -1.83 -0.71 -12.53
N ARG A 9 -0.65 -0.11 -12.68
CA ARG A 9 0.65 -0.79 -12.81
C ARG A 9 1.59 -0.29 -11.73
N TYR A 10 2.39 -1.21 -11.19
CA TYR A 10 3.33 -0.94 -10.11
C TYR A 10 4.68 -1.59 -10.37
N ASP A 11 5.76 -0.91 -10.05
CA ASP A 11 7.13 -1.43 -10.10
C ASP A 11 7.49 -2.04 -8.73
N PRO A 12 7.54 -3.39 -8.60
CA PRO A 12 7.79 -4.05 -7.32
C PRO A 12 9.23 -3.85 -6.81
N THR A 13 10.12 -3.22 -7.57
CA THR A 13 11.52 -3.01 -7.21
C THR A 13 11.80 -1.62 -6.62
N VAL A 14 10.80 -0.74 -6.63
CA VAL A 14 10.95 0.64 -6.17
C VAL A 14 9.86 0.96 -5.14
N ILE A 15 10.28 1.53 -4.01
CA ILE A 15 9.39 2.01 -2.96
C ILE A 15 9.27 3.54 -3.02
N GLU A 16 8.12 4.06 -2.62
CA GLU A 16 7.85 5.50 -2.56
C GLU A 16 7.05 5.86 -1.29
N LYS A 17 7.26 7.08 -0.79
CA LYS A 17 6.46 7.63 0.30
C LYS A 17 5.16 8.21 -0.27
N ASN A 18 4.04 7.79 0.28
CA ASN A 18 2.69 8.18 -0.11
C ASN A 18 1.95 8.81 1.07
N ARG A 19 0.86 9.55 0.78
CA ARG A 19 -0.05 10.13 1.80
C ARG A 19 -1.51 9.87 1.43
N ASN A 20 -2.24 9.14 2.26
CA ASN A 20 -3.67 8.88 2.05
C ASN A 20 -4.50 9.45 3.20
N ARG A 21 -5.82 9.42 3.02
CA ARG A 21 -6.80 9.82 4.01
C ARG A 21 -7.67 8.62 4.38
N ASN A 22 -7.75 8.32 5.67
CA ASN A 22 -8.69 7.34 6.18
C ASN A 22 -10.11 7.84 5.87
N ARG A 23 -10.85 7.09 5.05
CA ARG A 23 -12.17 7.51 4.56
C ARG A 23 -13.26 7.48 5.64
N THR A 24 -13.05 6.73 6.73
CA THR A 24 -14.02 6.59 7.82
C THR A 24 -13.98 7.78 8.78
N ASN A 25 -12.80 8.33 9.07
CA ASN A 25 -12.62 9.41 10.05
C ASN A 25 -11.95 10.68 9.49
N GLY A 26 -11.45 10.63 8.27
CA GLY A 26 -10.82 11.75 7.59
C GLY A 26 -9.37 12.04 7.98
N THR A 27 -8.75 11.22 8.83
CA THR A 27 -7.35 11.38 9.26
C THR A 27 -6.39 11.13 8.11
N GLU A 28 -5.42 12.02 7.89
CA GLU A 28 -4.34 11.80 6.94
C GLU A 28 -3.22 10.95 7.55
N PHE A 29 -2.61 10.09 6.73
CA PHE A 29 -1.48 9.27 7.14
C PHE A 29 -0.48 9.11 6.00
N ASP A 30 0.79 9.07 6.35
CA ASP A 30 1.87 8.74 5.42
C ASP A 30 2.17 7.24 5.50
N PHE A 31 2.55 6.62 4.37
CA PHE A 31 2.97 5.21 4.32
C PHE A 31 4.00 4.97 3.21
N ILE A 32 4.67 3.82 3.27
CA ILE A 32 5.56 3.35 2.20
C ILE A 32 4.80 2.39 1.31
N GLY A 33 4.82 2.65 0.00
CA GLY A 33 4.17 1.82 -0.99
C GLY A 33 5.08 1.45 -2.15
N VAL A 34 4.68 0.42 -2.89
CA VAL A 34 5.27 0.04 -4.17
C VAL A 34 4.93 1.09 -5.22
N LYS A 35 5.95 1.60 -5.91
CA LYS A 35 5.83 2.71 -6.85
C LYS A 35 4.76 2.45 -7.92
N ARG A 36 3.79 3.37 -8.04
CA ARG A 36 2.84 3.37 -9.17
C ARG A 36 3.55 3.82 -10.45
N THR A 37 3.49 2.99 -11.49
CA THR A 37 4.04 3.31 -12.82
C THR A 37 2.98 3.71 -13.84
N GLY A 38 1.70 3.50 -13.54
CA GLY A 38 0.59 4.04 -14.36
C GLY A 38 -0.79 3.55 -13.93
N GLY A 39 -1.83 4.08 -14.59
CA GLY A 39 -3.24 3.80 -14.30
C GLY A 39 -3.85 4.69 -13.22
N PRO A 40 -5.13 4.48 -12.86
CA PRO A 40 -5.94 5.45 -12.13
C PRO A 40 -5.82 5.38 -10.60
N ALA A 41 -5.20 4.34 -10.03
CA ALA A 41 -4.99 4.27 -8.58
C ALA A 41 -4.26 5.54 -8.13
N PRO A 42 -4.68 6.25 -7.08
CA PRO A 42 -4.17 7.58 -6.79
C PRO A 42 -2.70 7.56 -6.35
N MET A 43 -2.23 6.44 -5.81
CA MET A 43 -0.96 6.31 -5.08
C MET A 43 -0.31 4.94 -5.29
N GLY A 44 0.91 4.78 -4.76
CA GLY A 44 1.61 3.50 -4.70
C GLY A 44 0.90 2.49 -3.78
N MET A 45 1.05 1.20 -4.08
CA MET A 45 0.40 0.10 -3.34
C MET A 45 1.04 -0.08 -1.96
N PRO A 46 0.28 0.05 -0.84
CA PRO A 46 0.85 -0.03 0.50
C PRO A 46 1.60 -1.33 0.73
N LEU A 47 2.76 -1.22 1.35
CA LEU A 47 3.46 -2.37 1.89
C LEU A 47 2.87 -2.69 3.27
N ILE A 48 2.53 -3.95 3.48
CA ILE A 48 2.14 -4.45 4.80
C ILE A 48 3.43 -4.63 5.60
N PRO A 49 3.61 -3.96 6.75
CA PRO A 49 4.76 -4.20 7.61
C PRO A 49 4.74 -5.65 8.10
N PHE A 50 5.93 -6.24 8.20
CA PHE A 50 6.07 -7.63 8.60
C PHE A 50 7.33 -7.80 9.45
N GLU A 51 7.34 -8.85 10.25
CA GLU A 51 8.50 -9.34 10.97
C GLU A 51 8.89 -10.74 10.47
N VAL A 52 10.13 -11.14 10.75
CA VAL A 52 10.62 -12.48 10.43
C VAL A 52 10.88 -13.22 11.73
N ASN A 53 9.98 -14.14 12.07
CA ASN A 53 10.01 -14.90 13.31
C ASN A 53 10.30 -16.37 13.01
N GLY A 54 11.51 -16.83 13.36
CA GLY A 54 11.92 -18.21 13.10
C GLY A 54 11.91 -18.62 11.62
N GLY A 55 12.11 -17.67 10.71
CA GLY A 55 12.06 -17.89 9.26
C GLY A 55 10.64 -17.80 8.65
N ILE A 56 9.63 -17.49 9.45
CA ILE A 56 8.26 -17.23 9.00
C ILE A 56 8.05 -15.72 8.88
N ILE A 57 7.41 -15.28 7.80
CA ILE A 57 6.99 -13.89 7.62
C ILE A 57 5.64 -13.71 8.31
N GLU A 58 5.56 -12.80 9.28
CA GLU A 58 4.35 -12.49 10.03
C GLU A 58 3.94 -11.04 9.76
N ALA A 59 2.70 -10.84 9.33
CA ALA A 59 2.18 -9.50 9.07
C ALA A 59 1.84 -8.78 10.39
N LEU A 60 2.26 -7.52 10.48
CA LEU A 60 1.91 -6.63 11.58
C LEU A 60 0.54 -6.01 11.36
N ASP A 61 -0.22 -5.81 12.44
CA ASP A 61 -1.60 -5.33 12.40
C ASP A 61 -1.76 -3.87 12.87
N ASP A 62 -0.65 -3.16 13.06
CA ASP A 62 -0.56 -1.78 13.53
C ASP A 62 -1.21 -0.75 12.58
N PHE A 63 -1.26 -1.04 11.27
CA PHE A 63 -1.65 -0.06 10.25
C PHE A 63 -2.84 -0.50 9.39
N LYS A 64 -3.92 -0.96 10.03
CA LYS A 64 -5.13 -1.45 9.33
C LYS A 64 -5.76 -0.42 8.38
N ASP A 65 -5.59 0.87 8.67
CA ASP A 65 -6.11 1.95 7.83
C ASP A 65 -5.53 1.95 6.42
N TRP A 66 -4.34 1.37 6.22
CA TRP A 66 -3.69 1.26 4.91
C TRP A 66 -4.42 0.31 3.97
N TYR A 67 -5.29 -0.57 4.49
CA TYR A 67 -6.07 -1.51 3.67
C TYR A 67 -7.16 -0.85 2.82
N THR A 68 -7.42 0.46 3.00
CA THR A 68 -8.37 1.24 2.17
C THR A 68 -7.76 1.75 0.85
N PHE A 69 -6.78 1.03 0.31
CA PHE A 69 -5.94 1.48 -0.80
C PHE A 69 -6.63 1.56 -2.17
N CYS A 70 -7.43 0.56 -2.52
CA CYS A 70 -8.03 0.45 -3.86
C CYS A 70 -9.53 0.23 -3.74
N GLU A 71 -10.29 0.99 -4.52
CA GLU A 71 -11.67 0.70 -4.90
C GLU A 71 -11.70 0.32 -6.38
#